data_AF-A0A7Y1TKM3-F1
#
_entry.id   AF-A0A7Y1TKM3-F1
#
_cell.length_a   1.000
_cell.length_b   1.000
_cell.length_c   1.000
_cell.angle_alpha   90.00
_cell.angle_beta   90.00
_cell.angle_gamma   90.00
#
_symmetry.space_group_name_H-M   'P 1'
#
loop_
_entity.id
_entity.type
_entity.pdbx_description
1 polymer ?
#
loop_
_entity_poly.entity_id
_entity_poly.type
_entity_poly.pdbx_seq_one_letter_code
_entity_poly.pdbx_strand_id
1 'polypeptide(L)'
;MFFVISGIILSCKSNPSEQVLLEGLQESVEIVRDQWGINHIYAANEHDLFFAQGYAAAKDRLFQFEIWRRQATGTVAEILGERELKRDIGTRLF
;
A
#
# COMPACT_ATOMS: atom_id res chain seq x y z
N MET A 1 35.26 -46.50 -6.10
CA MET A 1 34.34 -46.42 -7.25
C MET A 1 33.21 -45.47 -6.88
N PHE A 2 33.39 -44.20 -7.28
CA PHE A 2 32.45 -43.06 -7.32
C PHE A 2 31.49 -42.79 -6.15
N PHE A 3 31.99 -41.96 -5.24
CA PHE A 3 31.27 -41.10 -4.29
C PHE A 3 30.64 -39.91 -5.05
N VAL A 4 29.33 -39.89 -5.32
CA VAL A 4 28.60 -38.64 -5.68
C VAL A 4 27.14 -38.74 -5.21
N ILE A 5 26.92 -38.56 -3.91
CA ILE A 5 25.67 -37.96 -3.40
C ILE A 5 26.12 -36.61 -2.84
N SER A 6 26.07 -35.58 -3.68
CA SER A 6 26.29 -34.20 -3.26
C SER A 6 24.96 -33.49 -3.41
N GLY A 7 24.51 -32.96 -2.27
CA GLY A 7 23.16 -32.49 -2.04
C GLY A 7 22.68 -31.51 -3.10
N ILE A 8 21.47 -31.78 -3.56
CA ILE A 8 20.56 -30.73 -4.03
C ILE A 8 20.33 -29.84 -2.80
N ILE A 9 21.17 -28.82 -2.62
CA ILE A 9 20.86 -27.71 -1.73
C ILE A 9 19.67 -27.03 -2.37
N LEU A 10 18.49 -27.36 -1.85
CA LEU A 10 17.26 -26.65 -2.10
C LEU A 10 17.50 -25.22 -1.60
N SER A 11 17.92 -24.33 -2.49
CA SER A 11 18.04 -22.91 -2.20
C SER A 11 16.62 -22.35 -2.11
N CYS A 12 16.00 -22.55 -0.95
CA CYS A 12 14.85 -21.74 -0.54
C CYS A 12 15.38 -20.33 -0.30
N LYS A 13 15.38 -19.49 -1.34
CA LYS A 13 15.35 -18.05 -1.13
C LYS A 13 14.01 -17.73 -0.46
N SER A 14 14.01 -17.59 0.86
CA SER A 14 12.94 -16.85 1.51
C SER A 14 12.94 -15.45 0.89
N ASN A 15 11.81 -15.02 0.33
CA ASN A 15 11.68 -13.62 -0.06
C ASN A 15 11.99 -12.77 1.17
N PRO A 16 12.89 -11.78 1.07
CA PRO A 16 13.22 -10.96 2.23
C PRO A 16 11.96 -10.28 2.73
N SER A 17 11.58 -10.56 3.98
CA SER A 17 10.50 -9.86 4.67
C SER A 17 10.92 -8.40 4.82
N GLU A 18 10.25 -7.51 4.10
CA GLU A 18 10.47 -6.07 4.20
C GLU A 18 9.94 -5.58 5.55
N GLN A 19 10.83 -5.08 6.41
CA GLN A 19 10.45 -4.45 7.68
C GLN A 19 10.60 -2.95 7.55
N VAL A 20 9.52 -2.22 7.86
CA VAL A 20 9.48 -0.77 7.79
C VAL A 20 9.07 -0.24 9.15
N LEU A 21 9.86 0.69 9.69
CA LEU A 21 9.50 1.43 10.89
C LEU A 21 8.63 2.62 10.47
N LEU A 22 7.42 2.69 11.00
CA LEU A 22 6.46 3.75 10.73
C LEU A 22 6.09 4.44 12.03
N GLU A 23 6.17 5.76 12.03
CA GLU A 23 5.64 6.58 13.12
C GLU A 23 4.11 6.46 13.15
N GLY A 24 3.53 6.32 14.34
CA GLY A 24 2.08 6.23 14.56
C GLY A 24 1.56 4.83 14.86
N LEU A 25 2.33 3.76 14.59
CA LEU A 25 2.00 2.42 15.07
C LEU A 25 2.24 2.31 16.58
N GLN A 26 1.30 1.71 17.30
CA GLN A 26 1.42 1.46 18.74
C GLN A 26 2.08 0.10 19.00
N GLU A 27 1.79 -0.88 18.15
CA GLU A 27 2.31 -2.25 18.17
C GLU A 27 2.74 -2.72 16.77
N SER A 28 3.38 -3.89 16.70
CA SER A 28 3.80 -4.47 15.43
C SER A 28 2.61 -4.95 14.61
N VAL A 29 2.63 -4.68 13.30
CA VAL A 29 1.64 -5.18 12.34
C VAL A 29 2.34 -6.05 11.29
N GLU A 30 1.72 -7.17 10.94
CA GLU A 30 2.15 -8.03 9.85
C GLU A 30 1.21 -7.88 8.65
N ILE A 31 1.79 -7.71 7.46
CA ILE A 31 1.05 -7.65 6.20
C ILE A 31 1.57 -8.75 5.29
N VAL A 32 0.72 -9.75 5.02
CA VAL A 32 1.01 -10.84 4.10
C VAL A 32 0.28 -10.59 2.80
N ARG A 33 1.02 -10.46 1.70
CA ARG A 33 0.44 -10.30 0.36
C ARG A 33 0.35 -11.66 -0.32
N ASP A 34 -0.85 -12.04 -0.75
CA ASP A 34 -1.05 -13.28 -1.48
C ASP A 34 -0.58 -13.19 -2.94
N GLN A 35 -0.69 -14.31 -3.66
CA GLN A 35 -0.30 -14.40 -5.07
C GLN A 35 -1.16 -13.53 -6.02
N TRP A 36 -2.35 -13.09 -5.59
CA TRP A 36 -3.24 -12.20 -6.34
C TRP A 36 -3.05 -10.73 -5.98
N GLY A 37 -2.15 -10.44 -5.03
CA GLY A 37 -1.87 -9.10 -4.54
C GLY A 37 -2.85 -8.60 -3.49
N ILE A 38 -3.64 -9.48 -2.86
CA ILE A 38 -4.53 -9.16 -1.75
C ILE A 38 -3.71 -9.12 -0.46
N ASN A 39 -3.88 -8.05 0.31
CA ASN A 39 -3.19 -7.87 1.59
C ASN A 39 -4.03 -8.48 2.72
N HIS A 40 -3.44 -9.42 3.46
CA HIS A 40 -3.94 -9.96 4.72
C HIS A 40 -3.19 -9.27 5.87
N ILE A 41 -3.91 -8.54 6.72
CA ILE A 41 -3.33 -7.67 7.74
C ILE A 41 -3.65 -8.23 9.12
N TYR A 42 -2.61 -8.41 9.94
CA TYR A 42 -2.70 -8.90 11.31
C TYR A 42 -2.16 -7.84 12.27
N ALA A 43 -3.00 -7.36 13.18
CA ALA A 43 -2.65 -6.35 14.17
C ALA A 43 -3.28 -6.71 15.53
N ALA A 44 -2.67 -6.23 16.62
CA ALA A 44 -3.14 -6.46 17.98
C ALA A 44 -4.28 -5.53 18.41
N ASN A 45 -4.47 -4.41 17.69
CA ASN A 45 -5.47 -3.40 18.00
C ASN A 45 -6.08 -2.81 16.71
N GLU A 46 -7.26 -2.22 16.82
CA GLU A 46 -8.02 -1.68 15.68
C GLU A 46 -7.33 -0.47 15.04
N HIS A 47 -6.70 0.38 15.86
CA HIS A 47 -6.00 1.57 15.37
C HIS A 47 -4.91 1.19 14.35
N ASP A 48 -4.03 0.28 14.73
CA ASP A 48 -2.92 -0.18 13.91
C ASP A 48 -3.40 -0.99 12.70
N LEU A 49 -4.51 -1.74 12.85
CA LEU A 49 -5.16 -2.44 11.73
C LEU A 49 -5.60 -1.47 10.64
N PHE A 50 -6.35 -0.42 11.00
CA PHE A 50 -6.81 0.58 10.02
C PHE A 50 -5.67 1.42 9.46
N PHE A 51 -4.67 1.75 10.28
CA PHE A 51 -3.46 2.43 9.84
C PHE A 51 -2.74 1.63 8.75
N ALA A 52 -2.48 0.34 9.01
CA ALA A 52 -1.82 -0.55 8.07
C ALA A 52 -2.66 -0.83 6.83
N GLN A 53 -4.00 -0.88 6.95
CA GLN A 53 -4.90 -0.99 5.81
C GLN A 53 -4.77 0.22 4.88
N GLY A 54 -4.74 1.43 5.44
CA GLY A 54 -4.50 2.66 4.68
C GLY A 54 -3.13 2.65 3.99
N TYR A 55 -2.08 2.26 4.72
CA TYR A 55 -0.73 2.13 4.18
C TYR A 55 -0.67 1.14 3.01
N ALA A 56 -1.24 -0.06 3.15
CA ALA A 56 -1.24 -1.09 2.12
C ALA A 56 -2.04 -0.64 0.88
N ALA A 57 -3.19 -0.01 1.08
CA ALA A 57 -4.00 0.52 -0.02
C ALA A 57 -3.27 1.66 -0.76
N ALA A 58 -2.59 2.55 -0.04
CA ALA A 58 -1.78 3.61 -0.63
C ALA A 58 -0.59 3.05 -1.41
N LYS A 59 0.11 2.03 -0.90
CA LYS A 59 1.24 1.38 -1.61
C LYS A 59 0.85 0.91 -3.02
N ASP A 60 -0.40 0.48 -3.20
CA ASP A 60 -0.93 0.02 -4.49
C ASP A 60 -1.61 1.12 -5.32
N ARG A 61 -2.31 2.07 -4.68
CA ARG A 61 -3.28 2.97 -5.33
C ARG A 61 -3.13 4.44 -4.97
N LEU A 62 -1.97 4.87 -4.48
CA LEU A 62 -1.73 6.25 -4.03
C LEU A 62 -2.19 7.29 -5.06
N PHE A 63 -1.84 7.09 -6.34
CA PHE A 63 -2.26 8.01 -7.40
C PHE A 63 -3.79 8.14 -7.49
N GLN A 64 -4.52 7.03 -7.48
CA GLN A 64 -5.97 7.03 -7.54
C GLN A 64 -6.58 7.73 -6.32
N PHE A 65 -6.06 7.46 -5.13
CA PHE A 65 -6.51 8.12 -3.90
C PHE A 65 -6.28 9.63 -3.93
N GLU A 66 -5.12 10.08 -4.43
CA GLU A 66 -4.82 11.51 -4.53
C GLU A 66 -5.72 12.22 -5.55
N ILE A 67 -5.99 11.59 -6.70
CA ILE A 67 -6.96 12.13 -7.67
C ILE A 67 -8.35 12.25 -7.05
N TRP A 68 -8.83 11.20 -6.38
CA TRP A 68 -10.14 11.22 -5.73
C TRP A 68 -10.23 12.26 -4.62
N ARG A 69 -9.19 12.37 -3.78
CA ARG A 69 -9.10 13.40 -2.75
C ARG A 69 -9.22 14.79 -3.37
N ARG A 70 -8.46 15.06 -4.43
CA ARG A 70 -8.51 16.36 -5.15
C ARG A 70 -9.84 16.62 -5.83
N GLN A 71 -10.46 15.62 -6.43
CA GLN A 71 -11.79 15.74 -7.01
C GLN A 71 -12.85 16.08 -5.96
N ALA A 72 -12.75 15.48 -4.78
CA ALA A 72 -13.65 15.74 -3.65
C ALA A 72 -13.39 17.10 -2.99
N THR A 73 -12.14 17.58 -2.96
CA THR A 73 -11.79 18.89 -2.39
C THR A 73 -11.80 20.04 -3.40
N GLY A 74 -12.05 19.75 -4.68
CA GLY A 74 -12.03 20.71 -5.78
C GLY A 74 -10.65 21.27 -6.11
N THR A 75 -9.59 20.47 -6.04
CA THR A 75 -8.19 20.90 -6.30
C THR A 75 -7.52 20.07 -7.41
N VAL A 76 -8.30 19.52 -8.35
CA VAL A 76 -7.77 18.67 -9.42
C VAL A 76 -7.16 19.48 -10.56
N ALA A 77 -7.57 20.74 -10.75
CA ALA A 77 -7.01 21.64 -11.75
C ALA A 77 -5.54 22.01 -11.47
N GLU A 78 -5.08 21.90 -10.22
CA GLU A 78 -3.67 22.10 -9.86
C GLU A 78 -2.73 21.11 -10.56
N ILE A 79 -3.23 19.92 -10.90
CA ILE A 79 -2.43 18.83 -11.50
C ILE A 79 -2.84 18.50 -12.93
N LEU A 80 -4.09 18.77 -13.33
CA LEU A 80 -4.62 18.52 -14.69
C LEU A 80 -4.81 19.79 -15.52
N GLY A 81 -4.57 20.97 -14.94
CA GLY A 81 -4.64 22.27 -15.60
C GLY A 81 -6.05 22.85 -15.70
N GLU A 82 -6.13 23.98 -16.42
CA GLU A 82 -7.31 24.85 -16.48
C GLU A 82 -8.59 24.15 -16.94
N ARG A 83 -8.48 23.05 -17.71
CA ARG A 83 -9.65 22.28 -18.17
C ARG A 83 -10.52 21.77 -17.02
N GLU A 84 -9.94 21.49 -15.85
CA GLU A 84 -10.69 21.02 -14.69
C GLU A 84 -11.19 22.16 -13.77
N LEU A 85 -10.87 23.43 -14.06
CA LEU A 85 -11.21 24.55 -13.18
C LEU A 85 -12.72 24.67 -12.92
N LYS A 86 -13.55 24.46 -13.96
CA LYS A 86 -15.02 24.49 -13.80
C LYS A 86 -15.52 23.40 -12.86
N ARG A 87 -14.91 22.21 -12.90
CA ARG A 87 -15.24 21.11 -11.98
C ARG A 87 -14.86 21.49 -10.55
N ASP A 88 -13.65 21.99 -10.36
CA ASP A 88 -13.14 22.41 -9.05
C ASP A 88 -14.01 23.49 -8.40
N ILE A 89 -14.52 24.44 -9.20
CA ILE A 89 -15.50 25.43 -8.75
C ILE A 89 -16.80 24.73 -8.36
N GLY A 90 -17.34 23.87 -9.24
CA GLY A 90 -18.59 23.16 -9.00
C GLY A 90 -18.59 22.31 -7.73
N THR A 91 -17.50 21.60 -7.45
CA THR A 91 -17.34 20.77 -6.24
C THR A 91 -17.49 21.58 -4.95
N ARG A 92 -17.06 22.86 -4.92
CA ARG A 92 -17.07 23.67 -3.69
C ARG A 92 -18.38 24.40 -3.42
N LEU A 93 -19.34 24.34 -4.35
CA LEU A 93 -20.62 25.04 -4.22
C LEU A 93 -21.67 24.24 -3.42
N PHE A 94 -21.41 22.96 -3.17
CA PHE A 94 -22.26 22.05 -2.40
C PHE A 94 -21.46 21.49 -1.22
#